data_AF-A0A7S1X227-F1
#
_entry.id   AF-A0A7S1X227-F1
#
_cell.length_a   1.000
_cell.length_b   1.000
_cell.length_c   1.000
_cell.angle_alpha   90.00
_cell.angle_beta   90.00
_cell.angle_gamma   90.00
#
_symmetry.space_group_name_H-M   'P 1'
#
loop_
_entity.id
_entity.type
_entity.pdbx_description
1 polymer ?
#
loop_
_entity_poly.entity_id
_entity_poly.type
_entity_poly.pdbx_seq_one_letter_code
_entity_poly.pdbx_strand_id
1 'polypeptide(L)'
;GIVVAVPAFWTQRRRQALMDAADIAGFDLMAIISDHAAAAVQLGVAHPLARGERPRRVVLYGVGASSVYAAVVRFASYTSHVRAGGRRRPPIAAAVPLVEVKKVE
;
A
#
# COMPACT_ATOMS: atom_id res chain seq x y z
N GLY A 1 -10.06 0.18 -15.85
CA GLY A 1 -8.93 0.45 -14.94
C GLY A 1 -8.75 -0.65 -13.92
N ILE A 2 -7.63 -1.36 -13.97
CA ILE A 2 -7.18 -2.35 -12.98
C ILE A 2 -5.91 -1.84 -12.26
N VAL A 3 -5.69 -2.34 -11.04
CA VAL A 3 -4.45 -2.12 -10.30
C VAL A 3 -3.89 -3.48 -9.91
N VAL A 4 -2.61 -3.72 -10.19
CA VAL A 4 -1.97 -5.02 -9.92
C VAL A 4 -0.99 -4.89 -8.78
N ALA A 5 -1.13 -5.76 -7.78
CA ALA A 5 -0.16 -5.90 -6.69
C ALA A 5 0.96 -6.86 -7.09
N VAL A 6 2.20 -6.46 -6.88
CA VAL A 6 3.40 -7.27 -7.19
C VAL A 6 4.35 -7.30 -5.99
N PRO A 7 5.21 -8.31 -5.88
CA PRO A 7 6.23 -8.35 -4.84
C PRO A 7 7.08 -7.08 -4.84
N ALA A 8 7.24 -6.48 -3.67
CA ALA A 8 7.97 -5.22 -3.52
C ALA A 8 9.40 -5.25 -4.11
N PHE A 9 10.08 -6.38 -4.01
CA PHE A 9 11.47 -6.58 -4.47
C PHE A 9 11.59 -6.78 -5.99
N TRP A 10 10.49 -6.77 -6.76
CA TRP A 10 10.56 -6.82 -8.21
C TRP A 10 11.30 -5.61 -8.79
N THR A 11 12.24 -5.91 -9.68
CA THR A 11 12.98 -4.89 -10.43
C THR A 11 12.07 -4.13 -11.38
N GLN A 12 12.52 -2.95 -11.82
CA GLN A 12 11.79 -2.16 -12.81
C GLN A 12 11.53 -2.94 -14.10
N ARG A 13 12.48 -3.77 -14.55
CA ARG A 13 12.31 -4.61 -15.74
C ARG A 13 11.14 -5.59 -15.62
N ARG A 14 10.95 -6.23 -14.46
CA ARG A 14 9.82 -7.15 -14.23
C ARG A 14 8.49 -6.41 -14.21
N ARG A 15 8.46 -5.20 -13.63
CA ARG A 15 7.27 -4.34 -13.63
C ARG A 15 6.92 -3.87 -15.04
N GLN A 16 7.92 -3.52 -15.85
CA GLN A 16 7.70 -3.15 -17.24
C GLN A 16 7.15 -4.32 -18.06
N ALA A 17 7.73 -5.52 -17.92
CA ALA A 17 7.22 -6.70 -18.61
C ALA A 17 5.75 -7.02 -18.25
N LEU A 18 5.32 -6.73 -17.02
CA LEU A 18 3.92 -6.85 -16.62
C LEU A 18 3.02 -5.79 -17.30
N MET A 19 3.51 -4.56 -17.45
CA MET A 19 2.77 -3.52 -18.19
C MET A 19 2.58 -3.91 -19.65
N ASP A 20 3.64 -4.40 -20.29
CA ASP A 20 3.60 -4.85 -21.69
C ASP A 20 2.64 -6.05 -21.85
N ALA A 21 2.66 -7.00 -20.90
CA ALA A 21 1.72 -8.12 -20.88
C ALA A 21 0.26 -7.67 -20.69
N ALA A 22 0.02 -6.65 -19.85
CA ALA A 22 -1.32 -6.09 -19.65
C ALA A 22 -1.86 -5.42 -20.92
N ASP A 23 -1.00 -4.70 -21.65
CA ASP A 23 -1.34 -4.08 -22.93
C ASP A 23 -1.70 -5.13 -24.00
N ILE A 24 -0.87 -6.18 -24.13
CA ILE A 24 -1.15 -7.32 -25.03
C ILE A 24 -2.47 -8.01 -24.67
N ALA A 25 -2.78 -8.14 -23.37
CA ALA A 25 -4.01 -8.74 -22.89
C ALA A 25 -5.25 -7.82 -23.00
N GLY A 26 -5.08 -6.56 -23.42
CA GLY A 26 -6.17 -5.59 -23.56
C GLY A 26 -6.68 -5.02 -22.23
N PHE A 27 -5.86 -5.04 -21.17
CA PHE A 27 -6.22 -4.47 -19.88
C PHE A 27 -5.80 -3.01 -19.73
N ASP A 28 -6.75 -2.17 -19.29
CA ASP A 28 -6.47 -0.79 -18.86
C ASP A 28 -5.81 -0.78 -17.46
N LEU A 29 -4.47 -0.85 -17.43
CA LEU A 29 -3.67 -0.89 -16.20
C LEU A 29 -3.39 0.52 -15.66
N MET A 30 -4.04 0.87 -14.54
CA MET A 30 -3.92 2.20 -13.93
C MET A 30 -2.69 2.35 -13.04
N ALA A 31 -2.31 1.29 -12.34
CA ALA A 31 -1.16 1.31 -11.43
C ALA A 31 -0.64 -0.11 -11.14
N ILE A 32 0.65 -0.16 -10.82
CA ILE A 32 1.29 -1.32 -10.21
C ILE A 32 1.70 -0.92 -8.79
N ILE A 33 1.21 -1.64 -7.79
CA ILE A 33 1.52 -1.37 -6.38
C ILE A 33 2.28 -2.55 -5.75
N SER A 34 2.98 -2.30 -4.66
CA SER A 34 3.53 -3.38 -3.83
C SER A 34 2.39 -4.10 -3.10
N ASP A 35 2.47 -5.42 -3.01
CA ASP A 35 1.53 -6.24 -2.23
C ASP A 35 1.56 -5.89 -0.72
N HIS A 36 2.73 -5.68 -0.13
CA HIS A 36 2.83 -5.20 1.27
C HIS A 36 2.23 -3.81 1.44
N ALA A 37 2.33 -2.93 0.42
CA ALA A 37 1.70 -1.63 0.47
C ALA A 37 0.17 -1.74 0.39
N ALA A 38 -0.35 -2.65 -0.45
CA ALA A 38 -1.78 -2.94 -0.50
C ALA A 38 -2.29 -3.50 0.83
N ALA A 39 -1.57 -4.46 1.42
CA ALA A 39 -1.88 -5.03 2.73
C ALA A 39 -1.79 -3.97 3.85
N ALA A 40 -0.81 -3.07 3.79
CA ALA A 40 -0.68 -1.97 4.74
C ALA A 40 -1.88 -1.04 4.70
N VAL A 41 -2.32 -0.63 3.50
CA VAL A 41 -3.52 0.21 3.34
C VAL A 41 -4.74 -0.49 3.93
N GLN A 42 -4.94 -1.77 3.58
CA GLN A 42 -6.07 -2.53 4.11
C GLN A 42 -6.03 -2.66 5.64
N LEU A 43 -4.85 -2.91 6.22
CA LEU A 43 -4.68 -2.99 7.66
C LEU A 43 -4.97 -1.64 8.34
N GLY A 44 -4.54 -0.53 7.74
CA GLY A 44 -4.81 0.82 8.23
C GLY A 44 -6.29 1.19 8.19
N VAL A 45 -7.03 0.71 7.18
CA VAL A 45 -8.49 0.87 7.09
C VAL A 45 -9.22 0.01 8.12
N ALA A 46 -8.81 -1.26 8.28
CA ALA A 46 -9.43 -2.19 9.22
C ALA A 46 -9.14 -1.84 10.69
N HIS A 47 -7.96 -1.26 10.96
CA HIS A 47 -7.49 -0.91 12.30
C HIS A 47 -6.99 0.54 12.32
N PRO A 48 -7.91 1.52 12.23
CA PRO A 48 -7.55 2.94 12.21
C PRO A 48 -6.95 3.35 13.56
N LEU A 49 -6.00 4.27 13.51
CA LEU A 49 -5.44 4.89 14.72
C LEU A 49 -6.38 5.98 15.23
N ALA A 50 -6.60 6.02 16.54
CA ALA A 50 -7.34 7.10 17.17
C ALA A 50 -6.59 8.43 17.04
N ARG A 51 -7.33 9.54 17.12
CA ARG A 51 -6.73 10.88 17.09
C ARG A 51 -5.77 11.05 18.26
N GLY A 52 -4.52 11.41 17.98
CA GLY A 52 -3.48 11.58 19.00
C GLY A 52 -2.84 10.28 19.48
N GLU A 53 -3.23 9.13 18.91
CA GLU A 53 -2.56 7.86 19.18
C GLU A 53 -1.13 7.87 18.63
N ARG A 54 -0.20 7.27 19.38
CA ARG A 54 1.21 7.16 18.98
C ARG A 54 1.34 6.36 17.68
N PRO A 55 2.28 6.72 16.78
CA PRO A 55 2.51 5.95 15.57
C PRO A 55 2.79 4.47 15.86
N ARG A 56 2.08 3.57 15.18
CA ARG A 56 2.23 2.12 15.31
C ARG A 56 3.16 1.60 14.24
N ARG A 57 4.15 0.79 14.62
CA ARG A 57 4.99 0.04 13.68
C ARG A 57 4.47 -1.40 13.60
N VAL A 58 4.28 -1.89 12.40
CA VAL A 58 3.82 -3.26 12.12
C VAL A 58 4.79 -3.90 11.14
N VAL A 59 5.16 -5.15 11.37
CA VAL A 59 5.86 -5.95 10.36
C VAL A 59 4.81 -6.76 9.62
N LEU A 60 4.73 -6.56 8.31
CA LEU A 60 3.96 -7.40 7.41
C LEU A 60 4.89 -8.48 6.86
N TYR A 61 4.64 -9.73 7.21
CA TYR A 61 5.44 -10.87 6.79
C TYR A 61 4.65 -11.72 5.79
N GLY A 62 5.14 -11.77 4.55
CA GLY A 62 4.52 -12.50 3.45
C GLY A 62 5.29 -13.76 3.14
N VAL A 63 4.62 -14.91 3.26
CA VAL A 63 5.13 -16.21 2.84
C VAL A 63 4.24 -16.69 1.70
N GLY A 64 4.83 -16.85 0.52
CA GLY A 64 4.15 -17.39 -0.65
C GLY A 64 4.88 -18.60 -1.21
N ALA A 65 4.36 -19.15 -2.31
CA ALA A 65 4.90 -20.37 -2.92
C ALA A 65 6.37 -20.25 -3.36
N SER A 66 6.82 -19.07 -3.75
CA SER A 66 8.15 -18.85 -4.34
C SER A 66 9.06 -17.90 -3.57
N SER A 67 8.55 -17.26 -2.52
CA SER A 67 9.30 -16.19 -1.85
C SER A 67 8.76 -15.87 -0.46
N VAL A 68 9.70 -15.47 0.40
CA VAL A 68 9.45 -14.97 1.75
C VAL A 68 10.05 -13.58 1.89
N TYR A 69 9.24 -12.60 2.29
CA TYR A 69 9.69 -11.23 2.43
C TYR A 69 8.83 -10.44 3.42
N ALA A 70 9.45 -9.43 4.01
CA ALA A 70 8.86 -8.65 5.09
C ALA A 70 8.90 -7.16 4.78
N ALA A 71 7.90 -6.43 5.24
CA ALA A 71 7.89 -4.98 5.22
C ALA A 71 7.63 -4.41 6.62
N VAL A 72 8.40 -3.40 7.00
CA VAL A 72 8.13 -2.59 8.19
C VAL A 72 7.25 -1.42 7.76
N VAL A 73 6.08 -1.33 8.38
CA VAL A 73 5.07 -0.30 8.10
C VAL A 73 4.91 0.58 9.32
N ARG A 74 5.02 1.89 9.15
CA ARG A 74 4.67 2.88 10.18
C ARG A 74 3.33 3.52 9.84
N PHE A 75 2.35 3.31 10.70
CA PHE A 75 1.05 3.99 10.67
C PHE A 75 1.11 5.21 11.59
N ALA A 76 0.60 6.35 11.13
CA ALA A 76 0.45 7.55 11.94
C ALA A 76 -0.95 8.13 11.74
N SER A 77 -1.56 8.67 12.79
CA SER A 77 -2.83 9.41 12.65
C SER A 77 -2.52 10.79 12.04
N TYR A 78 -3.19 11.14 10.94
CA TYR A 78 -3.15 12.50 10.40
C TYR A 78 -4.51 13.16 10.60
N THR A 79 -4.52 14.39 11.11
CA THR A 79 -5.71 15.24 11.12
C THR A 79 -5.66 16.10 9.87
N SER A 80 -6.48 15.80 8.86
CA SER A 80 -6.63 16.70 7.72
C SER A 80 -7.48 17.89 8.16
N HIS A 81 -6.89 19.09 8.15
CA HIS A 81 -7.67 20.32 8.21
C HIS A 81 -8.38 20.49 6.86
N VAL A 82 -9.61 19.96 6.75
CA VAL A 82 -10.47 20.26 5.59
C VAL A 82 -10.81 21.74 5.65
N ARG A 83 -10.25 22.54 4.73
CA ARG A 83 -10.67 23.93 4.54
C ARG A 83 -12.15 23.94 4.17
N ALA A 84 -12.94 24.76 4.86
CA ALA A 84 -14.37 24.89 4.64
C ALA A 84 -14.64 25.48 3.24
N GLY A 85 -14.88 24.62 2.25
CA GLY A 85 -15.13 25.07 0.87
C GLY A 85 -15.66 24.03 -0.12
N GLY A 86 -15.74 22.74 0.24
CA GLY A 86 -16.29 21.71 -0.66
C GLY A 86 -16.83 20.53 0.14
N ARG A 87 -18.00 20.02 -0.28
CA ARG A 87 -18.77 18.87 0.26
C ARG A 87 -18.17 18.22 1.51
N ARG A 88 -18.82 18.43 2.66
CA ARG A 88 -18.55 17.77 3.95
C ARG A 88 -18.33 16.26 3.77
N ARG A 89 -17.07 15.84 3.65
CA ARG A 89 -16.66 14.46 3.95
C ARG A 89 -16.21 14.47 5.40
N PRO A 90 -16.66 13.52 6.24
CA PRO A 90 -16.14 13.43 7.60
C PRO A 90 -14.62 13.29 7.55
N PRO A 91 -13.88 13.86 8.54
CA PRO A 91 -12.44 13.68 8.61
C PRO A 91 -12.15 12.20 8.78
N ILE A 92 -11.75 11.54 7.68
CA ILE A 92 -11.25 10.17 7.76
C ILE A 92 -9.88 10.30 8.42
N ALA A 93 -9.70 9.69 9.59
CA ALA A 93 -8.37 9.43 10.12
C ALA A 93 -7.66 8.51 9.13
N ALA A 94 -7.01 9.09 8.13
CA ALA A 94 -6.27 8.34 7.14
C ALA A 94 -4.90 8.05 7.74
N ALA A 95 -4.67 6.79 8.11
CA ALA A 95 -3.33 6.34 8.43
C ALA A 95 -2.55 6.23 7.11
N VAL A 96 -1.59 7.13 6.88
CA VAL A 96 -0.69 7.02 5.72
C VAL A 96 0.41 6.01 6.09
N PRO A 97 0.48 4.84 5.44
CA PRO A 97 1.51 3.87 5.73
C PRO A 97 2.83 4.30 5.09
N LEU A 98 3.88 4.45 5.90
CA LEU A 98 5.25 4.46 5.40
C LEU A 98 5.77 3.02 5.40
N VAL A 99 6.07 2.48 4.23
CA VAL A 99 6.41 1.07 4.04
C VAL A 99 7.86 0.95 3.59
N GLU A 100 8.68 0.27 4.38
CA GLU A 100 10.03 -0.14 4.02
C GLU A 100 10.04 -1.66 3.83
N VAL A 101 10.60 -2.16 2.72
CA VAL A 101 10.52 -3.59 2.37
C VAL A 101 11.90 -4.21 2.25
N LYS A 102 12.06 -5.39 2.85
CA LYS A 102 13.30 -6.18 2.79
C LYS A 102 12.97 -7.63 2.42
N LYS A 103 13.68 -8.15 1.41
CA LYS A 103 13.67 -9.58 1.09
C LYS A 103 14.38 -10.33 2.22
N VAL A 104 13.77 -11.40 2.73
CA VAL A 104 14.27 -12.09 3.93
C VAL A 104 15.20 -13.24 3.55
N GLU A 105 15.06 -13.82 2.36
CA GLU A 105 15.92 -14.85 1.76
C GLU A 105 15.95 -14.70 0.24
#